data_AF-L7M5D7-F1
#
_entry.id   AF-L7M5D7-F1
#
_cell.length_a   1.000
_cell.length_b   1.000
_cell.length_c   1.000
_cell.angle_alpha   90.00
_cell.angle_beta   90.00
_cell.angle_gamma   90.00
#
_symmetry.space_group_name_H-M   'P 1'
#
loop_
_entity.id
_entity.type
_entity.pdbx_description
1 polymer ?
#
loop_
_entity_poly.entity_id
_entity_poly.type
_entity_poly.pdbx_seq_one_letter_code
_entity_poly.pdbx_strand_id
1 'polypeptide(L)'
;MGPARPHAFFVSLVIIFVLVLIFTKPSKEIGVQVAVTAMTVLLVMAGRQCCYLLCELQRLRVKSAGGILNAAVECFQLPRTAWLVILTCFVLSFLTVHEHPNELLGTLKRQGHVHLLVAFVTMLCVWRRTQFGWTLATTSSGPAPGDGLAYSVFFTYYRPLSLTLQERMTQYEQDNDVVLAIKKLIVLMPRSCYIEPELGVGGDEDIEVANHMNELKISRAGTRERKYTNTVYKIRNGDDNPYYCVAEGASQLLTLNDMRECGELTAEQERAQMKRFCDKLRDLVNTNAACRSRFLLVEYDDMSEDGRPVPVSSILRNIIRKELGLT
;
A
#
# COMPACT_ATOMS: atom_id res chain seq x y z
N MET A 1 10.00 -16.55 20.04
CA MET A 1 9.74 -15.53 21.08
C MET A 1 9.29 -14.27 20.39
N GLY A 2 7.99 -13.93 20.48
CA GLY A 2 7.46 -12.74 19.81
C GLY A 2 8.03 -11.45 20.44
N PRO A 3 8.14 -10.35 19.68
CA PRO A 3 8.61 -9.08 20.22
C PRO A 3 7.69 -8.65 21.36
N ALA A 4 8.24 -8.53 22.57
CA ALA A 4 7.52 -8.00 23.72
C ALA A 4 6.96 -6.62 23.34
N ARG A 5 5.64 -6.51 23.29
CA ARG A 5 4.95 -5.27 22.90
C ARG A 5 5.41 -4.16 23.86
N PRO A 6 6.04 -3.07 23.37
CA PRO A 6 6.53 -1.98 24.22
C PRO A 6 5.43 -1.38 25.10
N HIS A 7 4.16 -1.54 24.71
CA HIS A 7 2.98 -1.12 25.46
C HIS A 7 2.87 -1.75 26.86
N ALA A 8 3.22 -3.02 27.06
CA ALA A 8 3.06 -3.67 28.37
C ALA A 8 4.07 -3.15 29.41
N PHE A 9 5.30 -2.89 28.97
CA PHE A 9 6.35 -2.28 29.79
C PHE A 9 5.99 -0.84 30.18
N PHE A 10 5.51 -0.04 29.22
CA PHE A 10 5.07 1.33 29.47
C PHE A 10 3.86 1.40 30.42
N VAL A 11 2.87 0.53 30.26
CA VAL A 11 1.71 0.46 31.16
C VAL A 11 2.15 0.10 32.59
N SER A 12 3.07 -0.84 32.74
CA SER A 12 3.60 -1.23 34.06
C SER A 12 4.34 -0.07 34.75
N LEU A 13 5.14 0.70 33.99
CA LEU A 13 5.86 1.87 34.50
C LEU A 13 4.89 2.98 34.96
N VAL A 14 3.82 3.22 34.20
CA VAL A 14 2.78 4.20 34.54
C VAL A 14 2.05 3.79 35.82
N ILE A 15 1.72 2.51 35.98
CA ILE A 15 1.06 1.98 37.19
C ILE A 15 1.96 2.18 38.42
N ILE A 16 3.24 1.85 38.32
CA ILE A 16 4.21 2.03 39.42
C ILE A 16 4.32 3.51 39.79
N PHE A 17 4.40 4.41 38.81
CA PHE A 17 4.47 5.85 39.04
C PHE A 17 3.20 6.40 39.72
N VAL A 18 2.02 5.96 39.29
CA VAL A 18 0.74 6.32 39.92
C VAL A 18 0.67 5.83 41.36
N LEU A 19 1.10 4.60 41.63
CA LEU A 19 1.15 4.05 43.00
C LEU A 19 2.11 4.86 43.90
N VAL A 20 3.31 5.18 43.42
CA VAL A 20 4.27 6.01 44.17
C VAL A 20 3.69 7.38 44.48
N LEU A 21 2.96 8.02 43.56
CA LEU A 21 2.32 9.31 43.81
C LEU A 21 1.23 9.22 44.88
N ILE A 22 0.39 8.17 44.86
CA ILE A 22 -0.67 7.94 45.84
C ILE A 22 -0.11 7.75 47.26
N PHE A 23 1.02 7.04 47.40
CA PHE A 23 1.58 6.71 48.72
C PHE A 23 2.51 7.79 49.30
N THR A 24 2.96 8.78 48.53
CA THR A 24 4.00 9.74 48.97
C THR A 24 3.51 11.17 49.17
N LYS A 25 2.30 11.52 48.72
CA LYS A 25 1.79 12.90 48.78
C LYS A 25 0.37 12.98 49.32
N PRO A 26 -0.01 14.09 49.98
CA PRO A 26 -1.40 14.35 50.33
C PRO A 26 -2.25 14.52 49.06
N SER A 27 -3.52 14.08 49.10
CA SER A 27 -4.44 14.04 47.94
C SER A 27 -4.55 15.38 47.19
N LYS A 28 -4.47 16.50 47.93
CA LYS A 28 -4.49 17.86 47.37
C LYS A 28 -3.26 18.19 46.51
N GLU A 29 -2.07 17.81 46.95
CA GLU A 29 -0.83 18.03 46.19
C GLU A 29 -0.74 17.12 44.95
N ILE A 30 -1.32 15.91 45.03
CA ILE A 30 -1.40 14.99 43.89
C ILE A 30 -2.27 15.58 42.78
N GLY A 31 -3.45 16.12 43.13
CA GLY A 31 -4.37 16.74 42.16
C GLY A 31 -3.70 17.87 41.37
N VAL A 32 -3.05 18.81 42.08
CA VAL A 32 -2.34 19.94 41.45
C VAL A 32 -1.18 19.45 40.58
N GLN A 33 -0.41 18.45 41.03
CA GLN A 33 0.70 17.91 40.23
C GLN A 33 0.21 17.22 38.94
N VAL A 34 -0.88 16.46 39.00
CA VAL A 34 -1.49 15.83 37.82
C VAL A 34 -2.02 16.89 36.85
N ALA A 35 -2.68 17.93 37.36
CA ALA A 35 -3.16 19.05 36.56
C ALA A 35 -2.01 19.78 35.83
N VAL A 36 -0.93 20.14 36.53
CA VAL A 36 0.25 20.79 35.92
C VAL A 36 0.90 19.90 34.86
N THR A 37 1.00 18.59 35.14
CA THR A 37 1.57 17.62 34.19
C THR A 37 0.70 17.49 32.94
N ALA A 38 -0.63 17.39 33.09
CA ALA A 38 -1.56 17.35 31.97
C ALA A 38 -1.49 18.62 31.12
N MET A 39 -1.48 19.80 31.75
CA MET A 39 -1.33 21.08 31.05
C MET A 39 0.01 21.18 30.31
N THR A 40 1.09 20.66 30.89
CA THR A 40 2.41 20.60 30.24
C THR A 40 2.37 19.73 28.98
N VAL A 41 1.75 18.55 29.04
CA VAL A 41 1.58 17.67 27.88
C VAL A 41 0.72 18.35 26.80
N LEU A 42 -0.40 18.97 27.18
CA LEU A 42 -1.28 19.68 26.25
C LEU A 42 -0.56 20.82 25.53
N LEU A 43 0.27 21.59 26.25
CA LEU A 43 1.07 22.67 25.68
C LEU A 43 2.08 22.17 24.65
N VAL A 44 2.77 21.06 24.95
CA VAL A 44 3.71 20.42 24.00
C VAL A 44 2.98 19.93 22.75
N MET A 45 1.79 19.33 22.91
CA MET A 45 0.97 18.90 21.78
C MET A 45 0.54 20.07 20.90
N ALA A 46 0.09 21.19 21.50
CA ALA A 46 -0.29 22.40 20.78
C ALA A 46 0.91 23.02 20.04
N GLY A 47 2.06 23.16 20.71
CA GLY A 47 3.29 23.67 20.12
C GLY A 47 3.73 22.85 18.90
N ARG A 48 3.62 21.51 18.98
CA ARG A 48 3.88 20.63 17.83
C ARG A 48 2.95 20.92 16.65
N GLN A 49 1.64 21.09 16.87
CA GLN A 49 0.71 21.41 15.79
C GLN A 49 1.00 22.77 15.16
N CYS A 50 1.42 23.76 15.96
CA CYS A 50 1.89 25.04 15.43
C CYS A 50 3.13 24.88 14.54
N CYS A 51 4.10 24.05 14.95
CA CYS A 51 5.27 23.76 14.12
C CYS A 51 4.88 23.12 12.78
N TYR A 52 3.92 22.18 12.78
CA TYR A 52 3.43 21.57 11.53
C TYR A 52 2.70 22.57 10.64
N LEU A 53 1.86 23.42 11.23
CA LEU A 53 1.20 24.48 10.49
C LEU A 53 2.23 25.40 9.83
N LEU A 54 3.30 25.78 10.53
CA LEU A 54 4.37 26.58 9.95
C LEU A 54 5.05 25.88 8.77
N CYS A 55 5.32 24.58 8.88
CA CYS A 55 5.87 23.79 7.78
C CYS A 55 4.92 23.72 6.57
N GLU A 56 3.62 23.50 6.79
CA GLU A 56 2.64 23.46 5.69
C GLU A 56 2.43 24.83 5.05
N LEU A 57 2.40 25.90 5.83
CA LEU A 57 2.33 27.28 5.31
C LEU A 57 3.54 27.66 4.45
N GLN A 58 4.72 27.06 4.71
CA GLN A 58 5.90 27.21 3.87
C GLN A 58 5.81 26.41 2.55
N ARG A 59 5.07 25.29 2.52
CA ARG A 59 4.88 24.46 1.33
C ARG A 59 3.85 25.04 0.36
N LEU A 60 2.94 25.89 0.82
CA LEU A 60 1.94 26.52 -0.02
C LEU A 60 2.59 27.41 -1.09
N ARG A 61 2.47 27.00 -2.35
CA ARG A 61 2.97 27.74 -3.53
C ARG A 61 2.25 29.07 -3.74
N VAL A 62 0.97 29.15 -3.36
CA VAL A 62 0.13 30.36 -3.41
C VAL A 62 -0.63 30.48 -2.10
N LYS A 63 -0.45 31.59 -1.39
CA LYS A 63 -1.07 31.86 -0.10
C LYS A 63 -2.48 32.44 -0.30
N SER A 64 -3.43 31.60 -0.70
CA SER A 64 -4.84 31.97 -0.72
C SER A 64 -5.47 31.76 0.66
N ALA A 65 -6.52 32.54 0.99
CA ALA A 65 -7.24 32.38 2.25
C ALA A 65 -7.80 30.95 2.43
N GLY A 66 -8.30 30.35 1.35
CA GLY A 66 -8.76 28.95 1.35
C GLY A 66 -7.64 27.93 1.55
N GLY A 67 -6.46 28.16 0.95
CA GLY A 67 -5.30 27.28 1.14
C GLY A 67 -4.76 27.31 2.57
N ILE A 68 -4.71 28.50 3.19
CA ILE A 68 -4.32 28.67 4.59
C ILE A 68 -5.34 28.01 5.52
N LEU A 69 -6.64 28.20 5.27
CA LEU A 69 -7.70 27.59 6.07
C LEU A 69 -7.65 26.07 5.98
N ASN A 70 -7.45 25.52 4.78
CA ASN A 70 -7.32 24.09 4.59
C ASN A 70 -6.08 23.55 5.29
N ALA A 71 -4.91 24.17 5.13
CA ALA A 71 -3.69 23.76 5.85
C ALA A 71 -3.86 23.80 7.38
N ALA A 72 -4.59 24.80 7.90
CA ALA A 72 -4.93 24.88 9.31
C ALA A 72 -5.88 23.76 9.74
N VAL A 73 -6.99 23.55 9.03
CA VAL A 73 -7.88 22.42 9.27
C VAL A 73 -7.06 21.12 9.24
N GLU A 74 -6.15 21.00 8.26
CA GLU A 74 -5.20 19.91 8.03
C GLU A 74 -4.07 19.76 9.05
N CYS A 75 -3.91 20.66 10.00
CA CYS A 75 -2.96 20.44 11.10
C CYS A 75 -3.69 20.03 12.39
N PHE A 76 -5.01 20.26 12.45
CA PHE A 76 -5.78 20.22 13.69
C PHE A 76 -6.91 19.18 13.71
N GLN A 77 -7.15 18.37 12.69
CA GLN A 77 -8.05 17.22 12.80
C GLN A 77 -7.35 16.13 13.60
N LEU A 78 -7.72 16.11 14.87
CA LEU A 78 -7.58 14.96 15.73
C LEU A 78 -8.93 14.19 15.67
N PRO A 79 -8.95 12.86 15.86
CA PRO A 79 -10.16 12.11 16.12
C PRO A 79 -11.01 12.79 17.19
N ARG A 80 -12.33 12.74 17.06
CA ARG A 80 -13.27 13.36 18.01
C ARG A 80 -13.00 12.92 19.45
N THR A 81 -12.58 11.67 19.64
CA THR A 81 -12.18 11.12 20.95
C THR A 81 -10.98 11.83 21.55
N ALA A 82 -9.96 12.20 20.76
CA ALA A 82 -8.80 12.93 21.23
C ALA A 82 -9.17 14.37 21.66
N TRP A 83 -10.06 15.03 20.91
CA TRP A 83 -10.57 16.35 21.30
C TRP A 83 -11.36 16.31 22.61
N LEU A 84 -12.19 15.28 22.83
CA LEU A 84 -12.89 15.07 24.09
C LEU A 84 -11.91 14.85 25.26
N VAL A 85 -10.85 14.07 25.06
CA VAL A 85 -9.81 13.85 26.08
C VAL A 85 -9.05 15.15 26.38
N ILE A 86 -8.69 15.93 25.35
CA ILE A 86 -8.00 17.22 25.53
C ILE A 86 -8.89 18.19 26.32
N LEU A 87 -10.17 18.30 25.95
CA LEU A 87 -11.12 19.19 26.61
C LEU A 87 -11.35 18.79 28.08
N THR A 88 -11.54 17.50 28.34
CA THR A 88 -11.73 16.98 29.71
C THR A 88 -10.48 17.20 30.58
N CYS A 89 -9.29 16.88 30.07
CA CYS A 89 -8.03 17.15 30.76
C CYS A 89 -7.84 18.66 31.04
N PHE A 90 -8.17 19.52 30.07
CA PHE A 90 -8.07 20.97 30.23
C PHE A 90 -9.04 21.49 31.31
N VAL A 91 -10.32 21.10 31.25
CA VAL A 91 -11.34 21.52 32.23
C VAL A 91 -10.99 21.03 33.63
N LEU A 92 -10.62 19.76 33.79
CA LEU A 92 -10.22 19.20 35.10
C LEU A 92 -8.98 19.90 35.66
N SER A 93 -7.99 20.19 34.81
CA SER A 93 -6.79 20.92 35.23
C SER A 93 -7.12 22.36 35.61
N PHE A 94 -7.99 23.03 34.86
CA PHE A 94 -8.43 24.40 35.14
C PHE A 94 -9.18 24.49 36.47
N LEU A 95 -10.13 23.58 36.73
CA LEU A 95 -10.87 23.52 37.99
C LEU A 95 -9.93 23.29 39.18
N THR A 96 -8.98 22.35 39.04
CA THR A 96 -8.00 22.05 40.09
C THR A 96 -7.10 23.25 40.41
N VAL A 97 -6.68 24.00 39.37
CA VAL A 97 -5.86 25.21 39.54
C VAL A 97 -6.66 26.36 40.14
N HIS A 98 -7.94 26.50 39.78
CA HIS A 98 -8.82 27.53 40.32
C HIS A 98 -9.13 27.32 41.81
N GLU A 99 -9.29 26.06 42.24
CA GLU A 99 -9.48 25.73 43.66
C GLU A 99 -8.20 25.98 44.50
N HIS A 100 -7.02 25.85 43.89
CA HIS A 100 -5.72 25.91 44.58
C HIS A 100 -4.67 26.79 43.85
N PRO A 101 -4.91 28.11 43.71
CA PRO A 101 -4.08 28.98 42.87
C PRO A 101 -2.65 29.17 43.41
N ASN A 102 -2.49 29.21 44.73
CA ASN A 102 -1.18 29.41 45.38
C ASN A 102 -0.27 28.18 45.26
N GLU A 103 -0.85 26.99 45.12
CA GLU A 103 -0.12 25.72 45.01
C GLU A 103 0.44 25.48 43.59
N LEU A 104 -0.14 26.13 42.57
CA LEU A 104 0.35 26.05 41.20
C LEU A 104 1.77 26.59 41.10
N LEU A 105 1.97 27.83 41.53
CA LEU A 105 3.27 28.51 41.47
C LEU A 105 4.28 27.82 42.39
N GLY A 106 3.83 27.35 43.55
CA GLY A 106 4.65 26.52 44.47
C GLY A 106 5.13 25.23 43.82
N THR A 107 4.24 24.53 43.09
CA THR A 107 4.57 23.29 42.38
C THR A 107 5.54 23.52 41.23
N LEU A 108 5.32 24.55 40.40
CA LEU A 108 6.26 24.92 39.34
C LEU A 108 7.63 25.32 39.92
N LYS A 109 7.66 26.08 41.02
CA LYS A 109 8.92 26.50 41.66
C LYS A 109 9.67 25.31 42.26
N ARG A 110 8.96 24.34 42.85
CA ARG A 110 9.54 23.16 43.50
C ARG A 110 9.94 22.06 42.50
N GLN A 111 9.17 21.86 41.44
CA GLN A 111 9.28 20.70 40.53
C GLN A 111 9.39 21.08 39.05
N GLY A 112 9.71 22.32 38.71
CA GLY A 112 9.80 22.79 37.33
C GLY A 112 10.74 21.96 36.44
N HIS A 113 11.82 21.42 37.00
CA HIS A 113 12.74 20.53 36.29
C HIS A 113 12.08 19.20 35.86
N VAL A 114 11.19 18.65 36.69
CA VAL A 114 10.42 17.43 36.35
C VAL A 114 9.46 17.71 35.22
N HIS A 115 8.76 18.85 35.26
CA HIS A 115 7.84 19.23 34.18
C HIS A 115 8.58 19.54 32.87
N LEU A 116 9.77 20.13 32.93
CA LEU A 116 10.63 20.32 31.76
C LEU A 116 11.05 18.98 31.15
N LEU A 117 11.43 18.01 31.99
CA LEU A 117 11.75 16.65 31.54
C LEU A 117 10.55 15.96 30.91
N VAL A 118 9.37 16.05 31.54
CA VAL A 118 8.12 15.52 30.98
C VAL A 118 7.81 16.16 29.64
N ALA A 119 7.97 17.48 29.51
CA ALA A 119 7.77 18.19 28.25
C ALA A 119 8.73 17.69 27.17
N PHE A 120 10.02 17.55 27.50
CA PHE A 120 11.05 17.07 26.59
C PHE A 120 10.82 15.62 26.14
N VAL A 121 10.51 14.72 27.07
CA VAL A 121 10.19 13.31 26.77
C VAL A 121 8.91 13.22 25.93
N THR A 122 7.87 13.99 26.28
CA THR A 122 6.63 14.06 25.49
C THR A 122 6.92 14.52 24.08
N MET A 123 7.74 15.57 23.93
CA MET A 123 8.19 16.05 22.62
C MET A 123 8.91 14.92 21.88
N LEU A 124 9.91 14.24 22.44
CA LEU A 124 10.61 13.14 21.77
C LEU A 124 9.69 11.97 21.38
N CYS A 125 8.78 11.56 22.27
CA CYS A 125 7.83 10.48 22.03
C CYS A 125 6.84 10.81 20.91
N VAL A 126 6.40 12.07 20.84
CA VAL A 126 5.38 12.53 19.88
C VAL A 126 6.01 13.11 18.60
N TRP A 127 7.28 13.50 18.65
CA TRP A 127 8.09 13.96 17.51
C TRP A 127 8.47 12.83 16.57
N ARG A 128 8.45 11.58 17.07
CA ARG A 128 8.52 10.42 16.19
C ARG A 128 7.35 10.51 15.21
N ARG A 129 7.69 10.72 13.94
CA ARG A 129 6.85 11.01 12.75
C ARG A 129 5.70 10.02 12.48
N THR A 130 5.42 9.10 13.40
CA THR A 130 4.64 7.88 13.21
C THR A 130 3.28 7.86 13.93
N GLN A 131 2.90 8.90 14.70
CA GLN A 131 1.75 8.82 15.62
C GLN A 131 0.68 9.91 15.49
N PHE A 132 0.53 10.58 14.34
CA PHE A 132 -0.74 11.19 13.87
C PHE A 132 -0.44 11.98 12.59
N GLY A 133 -1.02 11.64 11.45
CA GLY A 133 -2.47 11.71 11.29
C GLY A 133 -2.89 12.82 10.34
N TRP A 134 -1.93 13.41 9.60
CA TRP A 134 -2.19 14.41 8.56
C TRP A 134 -1.55 14.16 7.19
N THR A 135 -0.97 12.99 7.00
CA THR A 135 -1.04 12.27 5.71
C THR A 135 -2.16 11.23 5.76
N LEU A 136 -3.26 11.54 6.45
CA LEU A 136 -4.49 10.75 6.50
C LEU A 136 -5.39 11.11 5.31
N ALA A 137 -5.07 10.50 4.18
CA ALA A 137 -6.06 10.07 3.18
C ALA A 137 -5.48 8.95 2.29
N THR A 138 -4.16 8.80 2.24
CA THR A 138 -3.51 7.83 1.34
C THR A 138 -2.66 6.76 2.01
N THR A 139 -2.29 6.82 3.29
CA THR A 139 -1.23 5.91 3.76
C THR A 139 -1.32 5.45 5.22
N SER A 140 -2.18 4.45 5.50
CA SER A 140 -1.89 3.47 6.59
C SER A 140 -0.90 2.38 6.14
N SER A 141 -0.69 2.24 4.84
CA SER A 141 0.44 1.61 4.16
C SER A 141 1.25 2.72 3.49
N GLY A 142 2.54 2.59 3.16
CA GLY A 142 3.25 3.59 2.32
C GLY A 142 2.55 3.88 0.96
N PRO A 143 3.20 4.59 0.00
CA PRO A 143 2.68 4.64 -1.37
C PRO A 143 2.25 3.23 -1.78
N ALA A 144 1.10 3.13 -2.44
CA ALA A 144 0.46 1.85 -2.74
C ALA A 144 0.65 1.53 -4.23
N PRO A 145 1.91 1.29 -4.68
CA PRO A 145 2.24 1.16 -6.09
C PRO A 145 1.40 0.07 -6.75
N GLY A 146 1.00 -0.98 -6.03
CA GLY A 146 0.15 -2.04 -6.57
C GLY A 146 -1.14 -1.53 -7.20
N ASP A 147 -1.88 -0.62 -6.54
CA ASP A 147 -3.12 -0.07 -7.11
C ASP A 147 -2.82 0.85 -8.30
N GLY A 148 -1.80 1.70 -8.17
CA GLY A 148 -1.41 2.62 -9.24
C GLY A 148 -0.98 1.89 -10.50
N LEU A 149 -0.21 0.81 -10.35
CA LEU A 149 0.20 -0.07 -11.44
C LEU A 149 -1.00 -0.77 -12.09
N ALA A 150 -1.95 -1.27 -11.29
CA ALA A 150 -3.17 -1.89 -11.80
C ALA A 150 -4.02 -0.90 -12.61
N TYR A 151 -4.24 0.31 -12.10
CA TYR A 151 -4.94 1.36 -12.85
C TYR A 151 -4.21 1.74 -14.14
N SER A 152 -2.87 1.88 -14.05
CA SER A 152 -2.03 2.25 -15.18
C SER A 152 -2.17 1.23 -16.31
N VAL A 153 -1.91 -0.05 -16.06
CA VAL A 153 -1.98 -1.09 -17.10
C VAL A 153 -3.40 -1.28 -17.62
N PHE A 154 -4.41 -1.22 -16.75
CA PHE A 154 -5.79 -1.41 -17.17
C PHE A 154 -6.25 -0.32 -18.14
N PHE A 155 -6.09 0.95 -17.79
CA PHE A 155 -6.55 2.04 -18.63
C PHE A 155 -5.67 2.26 -19.86
N THR A 156 -4.36 2.01 -19.73
CA THR A 156 -3.43 2.27 -20.82
C THR A 156 -3.31 1.10 -21.80
N TYR A 157 -3.59 -0.13 -21.38
CA TYR A 157 -3.32 -1.30 -22.20
C TYR A 157 -4.51 -2.26 -22.31
N TYR A 158 -4.98 -2.85 -21.20
CA TYR A 158 -5.99 -3.90 -21.29
C TYR A 158 -7.35 -3.42 -21.78
N ARG A 159 -7.82 -2.26 -21.31
CA ARG A 159 -9.09 -1.70 -21.76
C ARG A 159 -9.12 -1.46 -23.28
N PRO A 160 -8.16 -0.74 -23.90
CA PRO A 160 -8.19 -0.57 -25.35
C PRO A 160 -7.91 -1.88 -26.11
N LEU A 161 -7.00 -2.73 -25.62
CA LEU A 161 -6.72 -4.04 -26.23
C LEU A 161 -7.96 -4.91 -26.29
N SER A 162 -8.77 -4.89 -25.22
CA SER A 162 -9.99 -5.71 -25.13
C SER A 162 -10.90 -5.53 -26.33
N LEU A 163 -10.96 -4.33 -26.93
CA LEU A 163 -11.93 -4.00 -27.97
C LEU A 163 -11.69 -4.78 -29.27
N THR A 164 -10.43 -5.10 -29.59
CA THR A 164 -10.02 -5.74 -30.86
C THR A 164 -9.39 -7.11 -30.68
N LEU A 165 -9.25 -7.58 -29.44
CA LEU A 165 -8.49 -8.79 -29.12
C LEU A 165 -9.00 -10.04 -29.86
N GLN A 166 -10.31 -10.28 -29.87
CA GLN A 166 -10.90 -11.45 -30.53
C GLN A 166 -10.76 -11.41 -32.05
N GLU A 167 -10.92 -10.25 -32.66
CA GLU A 167 -10.75 -10.07 -34.11
C GLU A 167 -9.29 -10.36 -34.51
N ARG A 168 -8.33 -9.84 -33.74
CA ARG A 168 -6.90 -10.10 -33.95
C ARG A 168 -6.54 -11.58 -33.77
N MET A 169 -7.15 -12.24 -32.79
CA MET A 169 -6.99 -13.69 -32.58
C MET A 169 -7.54 -14.51 -33.76
N THR A 170 -8.72 -14.16 -34.28
CA THR A 170 -9.30 -14.84 -35.44
C THR A 170 -8.48 -14.60 -36.71
N GLN A 171 -7.98 -13.38 -36.91
CA GLN A 171 -7.08 -13.09 -38.03
C GLN A 171 -5.79 -13.91 -37.93
N TYR A 172 -5.20 -14.02 -36.74
CA TYR A 172 -4.00 -14.83 -36.52
C TYR A 172 -4.21 -16.31 -36.89
N GLU A 173 -5.34 -16.90 -36.48
CA GLU A 173 -5.68 -18.28 -36.85
C GLU A 173 -5.76 -18.48 -38.36
N GLN A 174 -6.41 -17.54 -39.06
CA GLN A 174 -6.54 -17.59 -40.52
C GLN A 174 -5.17 -17.44 -41.22
N ASP A 175 -4.34 -16.51 -40.74
CA ASP A 175 -3.04 -16.20 -41.35
C ASP A 175 -2.02 -17.34 -41.16
N ASN A 176 -2.17 -18.15 -40.09
CA ASN A 176 -1.19 -19.16 -39.70
C ASN A 176 -1.71 -20.61 -39.76
N ASP A 177 -2.96 -20.82 -40.17
CA ASP A 177 -3.62 -22.14 -40.23
C ASP A 177 -3.53 -22.92 -38.91
N VAL A 178 -3.82 -22.22 -37.80
CA VAL A 178 -3.83 -22.78 -36.43
C VAL A 178 -5.12 -22.45 -35.72
N VAL A 179 -5.43 -23.19 -34.65
CA VAL A 179 -6.56 -22.90 -33.76
C VAL A 179 -6.04 -22.55 -32.38
N LEU A 180 -6.39 -21.37 -31.87
CA LEU A 180 -6.10 -20.98 -30.51
C LEU A 180 -7.00 -21.76 -29.56
N ALA A 181 -6.39 -22.46 -28.61
CA ALA A 181 -7.10 -23.32 -27.67
C ALA A 181 -8.14 -22.55 -26.85
N ILE A 182 -7.86 -21.29 -26.52
CA ILE A 182 -8.83 -20.38 -25.90
C ILE A 182 -8.77 -19.00 -26.57
N LYS A 183 -9.94 -18.37 -26.73
CA LYS A 183 -10.10 -17.01 -27.29
C LYS A 183 -9.98 -15.92 -26.23
N LYS A 184 -8.96 -16.03 -25.37
CA LYS A 184 -8.65 -15.09 -24.28
C LYS A 184 -7.15 -14.85 -24.22
N LEU A 185 -6.75 -13.65 -23.80
CA LEU A 185 -5.36 -13.38 -23.42
C LEU A 185 -5.13 -13.88 -22.00
N ILE A 186 -4.14 -14.77 -21.84
CA ILE A 186 -3.70 -15.27 -20.54
C ILE A 186 -2.66 -14.31 -19.97
N VAL A 187 -2.97 -13.69 -18.84
CA VAL A 187 -2.05 -12.78 -18.13
C VAL A 187 -1.49 -13.51 -16.91
N LEU A 188 -0.20 -13.84 -16.98
CA LEU A 188 0.55 -14.56 -15.95
C LEU A 188 0.98 -13.59 -14.84
N MET A 189 0.71 -13.97 -13.59
CA MET A 189 1.02 -13.20 -12.38
C MET A 189 1.77 -14.07 -11.36
N PRO A 190 3.08 -14.29 -11.55
CA PRO A 190 3.91 -15.10 -10.64
C PRO A 190 4.05 -14.46 -9.25
N ARG A 191 4.10 -15.29 -8.22
CA ARG A 191 4.19 -14.86 -6.81
C ARG A 191 5.52 -14.25 -6.43
N SER A 192 6.60 -14.61 -7.12
CA SER A 192 7.92 -13.99 -6.95
C SER A 192 8.00 -12.55 -7.46
N CYS A 193 6.98 -12.07 -8.18
CA CYS A 193 6.98 -10.85 -9.00
C CYS A 193 7.95 -10.87 -10.20
N TYR A 194 8.69 -11.95 -10.42
CA TYR A 194 9.60 -12.09 -11.53
C TYR A 194 8.95 -12.85 -12.69
N ILE A 195 9.14 -12.37 -13.91
CA ILE A 195 8.75 -13.08 -15.14
C ILE A 195 9.84 -12.92 -16.19
N GLU A 196 10.12 -13.99 -16.91
CA GLU A 196 11.15 -13.99 -17.95
C GLU A 196 10.82 -12.98 -19.06
N PRO A 197 11.84 -12.35 -19.67
CA PRO A 197 11.63 -11.42 -20.79
C PRO A 197 10.87 -12.04 -21.98
N GLU A 198 11.10 -13.32 -22.21
CA GLU A 198 10.40 -14.15 -23.20
C GLU A 198 10.07 -15.50 -22.54
N LEU A 199 8.82 -15.95 -22.66
CA LEU A 199 8.40 -17.19 -22.01
C LEU A 199 9.08 -18.38 -22.70
N GLY A 200 9.74 -19.23 -21.91
CA GLY A 200 10.38 -20.46 -22.39
C GLY A 200 11.91 -20.42 -22.39
N VAL A 201 12.50 -19.23 -22.25
CA VAL A 201 13.97 -19.07 -22.28
C VAL A 201 14.65 -19.74 -21.08
N GLY A 202 13.96 -19.87 -19.93
CA GLY A 202 14.49 -20.54 -18.73
C GLY A 202 14.65 -22.05 -18.77
N GLY A 203 14.58 -22.69 -19.94
CA GLY A 203 14.72 -24.14 -20.10
C GLY A 203 13.41 -24.92 -20.04
N ASP A 204 12.30 -24.26 -20.35
CA ASP A 204 11.00 -24.91 -20.52
C ASP A 204 10.85 -25.37 -21.98
N GLU A 205 11.24 -26.62 -22.25
CA GLU A 205 11.25 -27.20 -23.60
C GLU A 205 9.86 -27.47 -24.19
N ASP A 206 8.81 -27.33 -23.38
CA ASP A 206 7.42 -27.60 -23.75
C ASP A 206 6.68 -26.33 -24.23
N ILE A 207 7.35 -25.18 -24.27
CA ILE A 207 6.82 -23.91 -24.77
C ILE A 207 7.74 -23.34 -25.86
N GLU A 208 7.13 -22.97 -26.98
CA GLU A 208 7.80 -22.36 -28.12
C GLU A 208 7.06 -21.08 -28.50
N VAL A 209 7.79 -20.03 -28.86
CA VAL A 209 7.19 -18.85 -29.51
C VAL A 209 6.71 -19.27 -30.90
N ALA A 210 5.40 -19.19 -31.16
CA ALA A 210 4.86 -19.50 -32.48
C ALA A 210 5.08 -18.29 -33.42
N ASN A 211 4.41 -17.18 -33.12
CA ASN A 211 4.62 -15.88 -33.75
C ASN A 211 3.84 -14.80 -32.97
N HIS A 212 3.87 -13.54 -33.41
CA HIS A 212 3.06 -12.47 -32.84
C HIS A 212 1.78 -12.22 -33.66
N MET A 213 0.73 -11.74 -32.99
CA MET A 213 -0.47 -11.23 -33.65
C MET A 213 -0.21 -9.86 -34.29
N ASN A 214 -0.99 -9.52 -35.33
CA ASN A 214 -0.99 -8.22 -35.99
C ASN A 214 -1.00 -7.05 -34.99
N GLU A 215 -0.19 -6.01 -35.22
CA GLU A 215 -0.02 -4.88 -34.30
C GLU A 215 -1.34 -4.14 -34.03
N LEU A 216 -1.64 -3.85 -32.75
CA LEU A 216 -2.63 -2.86 -32.39
C LEU A 216 -1.96 -1.48 -32.35
N LYS A 217 -2.42 -0.55 -33.19
CA LYS A 217 -1.88 0.83 -33.28
C LYS A 217 -2.84 1.83 -32.66
N ILE A 218 -2.38 2.56 -31.64
CA ILE A 218 -3.18 3.58 -30.95
C ILE A 218 -2.34 4.85 -30.77
N SER A 219 -2.81 5.97 -31.29
CA SER A 219 -2.18 7.27 -31.01
C SER A 219 -2.50 7.71 -29.58
N ARG A 220 -1.48 7.99 -28.76
CA ARG A 220 -1.67 8.43 -27.37
C ARG A 220 -0.47 9.20 -26.83
N ALA A 221 -0.74 10.17 -25.95
CA ALA A 221 0.28 10.93 -25.20
C ALA A 221 1.37 11.56 -26.11
N GLY A 222 0.97 12.08 -27.27
CA GLY A 222 1.88 12.67 -28.26
C GLY A 222 2.60 11.67 -29.16
N THR A 223 2.47 10.35 -28.91
CA THR A 223 2.99 9.31 -29.80
C THR A 223 1.92 8.90 -30.81
N ARG A 224 2.16 9.16 -32.09
CA ARG A 224 1.32 8.68 -33.19
C ARG A 224 1.52 7.18 -33.40
N GLU A 225 0.42 6.45 -33.58
CA GLU A 225 0.42 5.01 -33.91
C GLU A 225 1.30 4.16 -32.98
N ARG A 226 1.19 4.37 -31.66
CA ARG A 226 1.90 3.53 -30.68
C ARG A 226 1.48 2.07 -30.88
N LYS A 227 2.47 1.22 -31.10
CA LYS A 227 2.30 -0.19 -31.43
C LYS A 227 2.21 -1.04 -30.16
N TYR A 228 1.27 -1.97 -30.16
CA TYR A 228 1.06 -2.96 -29.13
C TYR A 228 1.00 -4.35 -29.78
N THR A 229 1.85 -5.25 -29.31
CA THR A 229 2.00 -6.59 -29.86
C THR A 229 1.68 -7.62 -28.78
N ASN A 230 1.10 -8.74 -29.17
CA ASN A 230 0.83 -9.87 -28.29
C ASN A 230 1.38 -11.13 -28.96
N THR A 231 2.05 -11.98 -28.18
CA THR A 231 2.72 -13.17 -28.68
C THR A 231 1.82 -14.39 -28.53
N VAL A 232 1.83 -15.25 -29.54
CA VAL A 232 1.21 -16.57 -29.51
C VAL A 232 2.28 -17.60 -29.20
N TYR A 233 1.99 -18.46 -28.24
CA TYR A 233 2.85 -19.55 -27.82
C TYR A 233 2.24 -20.88 -28.22
N LYS A 234 3.10 -21.81 -28.59
CA LYS A 234 2.78 -23.21 -28.86
C LYS A 234 3.24 -24.03 -27.66
N ILE A 235 2.31 -24.77 -27.06
CA ILE A 235 2.52 -25.54 -25.84
C ILE A 235 2.37 -27.03 -26.17
N ARG A 236 3.41 -27.84 -25.94
CA ARG A 236 3.34 -29.29 -26.12
C ARG A 236 2.32 -29.89 -25.16
N ASN A 237 1.48 -30.82 -25.62
CA ASN A 237 0.38 -31.39 -24.82
C ASN A 237 0.57 -32.89 -24.50
N GLY A 238 1.73 -33.46 -24.82
CA GLY A 238 2.05 -34.88 -24.63
C GLY A 238 1.59 -35.78 -25.78
N ASP A 239 0.77 -35.25 -26.67
CA ASP A 239 0.40 -35.81 -27.97
C ASP A 239 0.92 -34.93 -29.12
N ASP A 240 0.65 -35.34 -30.37
CA ASP A 240 1.03 -34.59 -31.58
C ASP A 240 0.18 -33.32 -31.81
N ASN A 241 -0.74 -32.98 -30.90
CA ASN A 241 -1.62 -31.82 -30.99
C ASN A 241 -1.26 -30.75 -29.94
N PRO A 242 -0.35 -29.83 -30.25
CA PRO A 242 0.00 -28.76 -29.33
C PRO A 242 -1.17 -27.77 -29.15
N TYR A 243 -1.21 -27.11 -28.00
CA TYR A 243 -2.10 -25.97 -27.79
C TYR A 243 -1.43 -24.69 -28.29
N TYR A 244 -2.20 -23.84 -28.98
CA TYR A 244 -1.80 -22.47 -29.26
C TYR A 244 -2.56 -21.52 -28.35
N CYS A 245 -1.87 -20.58 -27.71
CA CYS A 245 -2.52 -19.59 -26.85
C CYS A 245 -1.80 -18.25 -26.89
N VAL A 246 -2.57 -17.17 -26.68
CA VAL A 246 -2.00 -15.84 -26.47
C VAL A 246 -1.74 -15.68 -24.98
N ALA A 247 -0.48 -15.46 -24.61
CA ALA A 247 -0.08 -15.32 -23.21
C ALA A 247 0.94 -14.18 -23.04
N GLU A 248 0.97 -13.58 -21.86
CA GLU A 248 1.99 -12.61 -21.48
C GLU A 248 2.13 -12.54 -19.97
N GLY A 249 3.27 -12.05 -19.50
CA GLY A 249 3.46 -11.68 -18.11
C GLY A 249 2.87 -10.31 -17.79
N ALA A 250 2.32 -10.15 -16.58
CA ALA A 250 1.98 -8.83 -16.05
C ALA A 250 3.28 -8.05 -15.77
N SER A 251 3.76 -7.25 -16.72
CA SER A 251 5.04 -6.53 -16.63
C SER A 251 5.14 -5.59 -15.41
N GLN A 252 3.99 -5.21 -14.82
CA GLN A 252 3.96 -4.40 -13.61
C GLN A 252 4.52 -5.13 -12.38
N LEU A 253 4.49 -6.46 -12.38
CA LEU A 253 5.13 -7.26 -11.33
C LEU A 253 6.65 -7.11 -11.38
N LEU A 254 7.25 -7.03 -12.58
CA LEU A 254 8.68 -6.72 -12.72
C LEU A 254 9.02 -5.37 -12.08
N THR A 255 8.16 -4.36 -12.23
CA THR A 255 8.37 -3.08 -11.53
C THR A 255 8.39 -3.26 -10.01
N LEU A 256 7.55 -4.13 -9.44
CA LEU A 256 7.59 -4.42 -8.00
C LEU A 256 8.86 -5.18 -7.60
N ASN A 257 9.31 -6.12 -8.45
CA ASN A 257 10.58 -6.83 -8.26
C ASN A 257 11.77 -5.87 -8.30
N ASP A 258 11.84 -4.97 -9.29
CA ASP A 258 12.89 -3.97 -9.43
C ASP A 258 12.92 -3.02 -8.22
N MET A 259 11.74 -2.62 -7.72
CA MET A 259 11.64 -1.83 -6.49
C MET A 259 12.19 -2.58 -5.27
N ARG A 260 11.98 -3.90 -5.18
CA ARG A 260 12.59 -4.72 -4.12
C ARG A 260 14.11 -4.78 -4.29
N GLU A 261 14.60 -5.04 -5.49
CA GLU A 261 16.04 -5.13 -5.78
C GLU A 261 16.77 -3.81 -5.52
N CYS A 262 16.12 -2.68 -5.79
CA CYS A 262 16.64 -1.34 -5.48
C CYS A 262 16.54 -0.97 -3.98
N GLY A 263 15.93 -1.82 -3.14
CA GLY A 263 15.76 -1.57 -1.70
C GLY A 263 14.63 -0.60 -1.36
N GLU A 264 13.78 -0.21 -2.31
CA GLU A 264 12.59 0.62 -2.10
C GLU A 264 11.47 -0.17 -1.41
N LEU A 265 11.44 -1.50 -1.58
CA LEU A 265 10.53 -2.42 -0.91
C LEU A 265 11.29 -3.56 -0.22
N THR A 266 10.86 -3.92 0.98
CA THR A 266 11.18 -5.22 1.57
C THR A 266 10.39 -6.34 0.89
N ALA A 267 10.82 -7.60 1.04
CA ALA A 267 10.08 -8.75 0.50
C ALA A 267 8.64 -8.88 1.05
N GLU A 268 8.40 -8.47 2.31
CA GLU A 268 7.04 -8.43 2.87
C GLU A 268 6.18 -7.34 2.21
N GLN A 269 6.76 -6.16 1.98
CA GLN A 269 6.07 -5.06 1.31
C GLN A 269 5.79 -5.38 -0.16
N GLU A 270 6.74 -5.97 -0.88
CA GLU A 270 6.54 -6.43 -2.25
C GLU A 270 5.35 -7.39 -2.33
N ARG A 271 5.32 -8.43 -1.48
CA ARG A 271 4.20 -9.39 -1.43
C ARG A 271 2.85 -8.70 -1.15
N ALA A 272 2.84 -7.71 -0.25
CA ALA A 272 1.65 -6.93 0.03
C ALA A 272 1.21 -6.09 -1.18
N GLN A 273 2.15 -5.47 -1.91
CA GLN A 273 1.84 -4.67 -3.10
C GLN A 273 1.43 -5.54 -4.29
N MET A 274 2.03 -6.71 -4.47
CA MET A 274 1.66 -7.71 -5.46
C MET A 274 0.22 -8.17 -5.24
N LYS A 275 -0.16 -8.50 -4.00
CA LYS A 275 -1.55 -8.83 -3.66
C LYS A 275 -2.50 -7.69 -4.01
N ARG A 276 -2.16 -6.44 -3.67
CA ARG A 276 -2.99 -5.27 -3.99
C ARG A 276 -3.14 -5.08 -5.49
N PHE A 277 -2.06 -5.23 -6.25
CA PHE A 277 -2.06 -5.19 -7.72
C PHE A 277 -3.02 -6.25 -8.30
N CYS A 278 -2.85 -7.52 -7.91
CA CYS A 278 -3.66 -8.62 -8.43
C CYS A 278 -5.15 -8.44 -8.10
N ASP A 279 -5.46 -8.07 -6.85
CA ASP A 279 -6.84 -7.84 -6.42
C ASP A 279 -7.48 -6.66 -7.17
N LYS A 280 -6.76 -5.54 -7.31
CA LYS A 280 -7.25 -4.35 -8.01
C LYS A 280 -7.40 -4.59 -9.51
N LEU A 281 -6.45 -5.29 -10.14
CA LEU A 281 -6.55 -5.63 -11.56
C LEU A 281 -7.74 -6.57 -11.82
N ARG A 282 -7.95 -7.57 -10.96
CA ARG A 282 -9.09 -8.49 -11.04
C ARG A 282 -10.42 -7.77 -10.91
N ASP A 283 -10.54 -6.83 -9.97
CA ASP A 283 -11.70 -5.95 -9.81
C ASP A 283 -11.99 -5.14 -11.08
N LEU A 284 -10.97 -4.49 -11.65
CA LEU A 284 -11.08 -3.69 -12.88
C LEU A 284 -11.50 -4.53 -14.09
N VAL A 285 -10.88 -5.71 -14.27
CA VAL A 285 -11.19 -6.64 -15.37
C VAL A 285 -12.61 -7.19 -15.23
N ASN A 286 -13.02 -7.61 -14.03
CA ASN A 286 -14.36 -8.17 -13.81
C ASN A 286 -15.48 -7.14 -13.96
N THR A 287 -15.22 -5.89 -13.60
CA THR A 287 -16.19 -4.80 -13.74
C THR A 287 -16.40 -4.39 -15.21
N ASN A 288 -15.38 -4.55 -16.06
CA ASN A 288 -15.49 -4.26 -17.49
C ASN A 288 -15.92 -5.50 -18.29
N ALA A 289 -17.11 -5.46 -18.89
CA ALA A 289 -17.67 -6.60 -19.61
C ALA A 289 -16.79 -7.13 -20.77
N ALA A 290 -16.12 -6.25 -21.51
CA ALA A 290 -15.24 -6.63 -22.60
C ALA A 290 -13.95 -7.28 -22.09
N CYS A 291 -13.37 -6.75 -21.01
CA CYS A 291 -12.19 -7.37 -20.40
C CYS A 291 -12.55 -8.71 -19.76
N ARG A 292 -13.65 -8.79 -19.01
CA ARG A 292 -14.08 -10.02 -18.31
C ARG A 292 -14.21 -11.23 -19.24
N SER A 293 -14.68 -11.04 -20.48
CA SER A 293 -14.85 -12.14 -21.44
C SER A 293 -13.59 -12.48 -22.24
N ARG A 294 -12.58 -11.59 -22.27
CA ARG A 294 -11.44 -11.68 -23.20
C ARG A 294 -10.08 -11.86 -22.50
N PHE A 295 -10.02 -11.76 -21.18
CA PHE A 295 -8.79 -11.90 -20.39
C PHE A 295 -8.95 -13.01 -19.36
N LEU A 296 -7.85 -13.70 -19.09
CA LEU A 296 -7.75 -14.70 -18.05
C LEU A 296 -6.54 -14.36 -17.17
N LEU A 297 -6.81 -13.91 -15.94
CA LEU A 297 -5.77 -13.54 -14.99
C LEU A 297 -5.34 -14.78 -14.19
N VAL A 298 -4.08 -15.17 -14.30
CA VAL A 298 -3.54 -16.40 -13.70
C VAL A 298 -2.47 -16.06 -12.67
N GLU A 299 -2.85 -16.08 -11.41
CA GLU A 299 -1.91 -16.05 -10.28
C GLU A 299 -1.40 -17.48 -10.02
N TYR A 300 -0.09 -17.65 -9.91
CA TYR A 300 0.51 -18.96 -9.67
C TYR A 300 1.77 -18.86 -8.81
N ASP A 301 2.10 -19.96 -8.13
CA ASP A 301 3.40 -20.11 -7.48
C ASP A 301 4.40 -20.58 -8.55
N ASP A 302 5.39 -19.73 -8.81
CA ASP A 302 6.41 -19.96 -9.81
C ASP A 302 7.59 -20.77 -9.27
N MET A 303 7.54 -21.17 -7.99
CA MET A 303 8.50 -22.06 -7.35
C MET A 303 7.78 -23.29 -6.79
N SER A 304 8.35 -24.46 -7.05
CA SER A 304 7.92 -25.73 -6.43
C SER A 304 8.32 -25.80 -4.95
N GLU A 305 7.74 -26.76 -4.22
CA GLU A 305 8.11 -27.03 -2.81
C GLU A 305 9.62 -27.32 -2.65
N ASP A 306 10.24 -27.91 -3.66
CA ASP A 306 11.68 -28.20 -3.72
C ASP A 306 12.53 -26.98 -4.12
N GLY A 307 11.93 -25.81 -4.31
CA GLY A 307 12.61 -24.57 -4.70
C GLY A 307 13.06 -24.52 -6.16
N ARG A 308 12.53 -25.39 -7.03
CA ARG A 308 12.77 -25.34 -8.48
C ARG A 308 11.72 -24.49 -9.20
N PRO A 309 12.09 -23.71 -10.23
CA PRO A 309 11.13 -22.99 -11.05
C PRO A 309 10.08 -23.93 -11.66
N VAL A 310 8.81 -23.52 -11.64
CA VAL A 310 7.73 -24.27 -12.27
C VAL A 310 7.68 -23.92 -13.76
N PRO A 311 7.71 -24.90 -14.68
CA PRO A 311 7.60 -24.63 -16.12
C PRO A 311 6.30 -23.90 -16.46
N VAL A 312 6.41 -22.75 -17.15
CA VAL A 312 5.26 -21.93 -17.57
C VAL A 312 4.33 -22.71 -18.51
N SER A 313 4.89 -23.57 -19.36
CA SER A 313 4.15 -24.50 -20.23
C SER A 313 3.15 -25.34 -19.44
N SER A 314 3.55 -25.83 -18.26
CA SER A 314 2.68 -26.64 -17.39
C SER A 314 1.52 -25.82 -16.82
N ILE A 315 1.79 -24.57 -16.43
CA ILE A 315 0.77 -23.62 -15.95
C ILE A 315 -0.24 -23.33 -17.06
N LEU A 316 0.24 -22.94 -18.26
CA LEU A 316 -0.60 -22.64 -19.40
C LEU A 316 -1.44 -23.86 -19.82
N ARG A 317 -0.83 -25.05 -19.90
CA ARG A 317 -1.51 -26.31 -20.25
C ARG A 317 -2.65 -26.62 -19.27
N ASN A 318 -2.40 -26.50 -17.96
CA ASN A 318 -3.41 -26.75 -16.94
C ASN A 318 -4.57 -25.75 -17.04
N ILE A 319 -4.26 -24.46 -17.24
CA ILE A 319 -5.28 -23.42 -17.41
C ILE A 319 -6.12 -23.64 -18.66
N ILE A 320 -5.50 -23.99 -19.78
CA ILE A 320 -6.20 -24.29 -21.04
C ILE A 320 -7.13 -25.49 -20.85
N ARG A 321 -6.64 -26.59 -20.28
CA ARG A 321 -7.46 -27.79 -20.02
C ARG A 321 -8.66 -27.49 -19.12
N LYS A 322 -8.46 -26.68 -18.08
CA LYS A 322 -9.54 -26.23 -17.19
C LYS A 322 -10.59 -25.40 -17.93
N GLU A 323 -10.18 -24.44 -18.76
CA GLU A 323 -11.11 -23.62 -19.55
C GLU A 323 -11.87 -24.42 -20.62
N LEU A 324 -11.26 -25.50 -21.12
CA LEU A 324 -11.89 -26.45 -22.06
C LEU A 324 -12.77 -27.51 -21.36
N GLY A 325 -12.79 -27.55 -20.02
CA GLY A 325 -13.55 -28.56 -19.26
C GLY A 325 -12.97 -29.97 -19.35
N LEU A 326 -11.66 -30.10 -19.61
CA LEU A 326 -10.94 -31.38 -19.73
C LEU A 326 -10.38 -31.89 -18.39
N THR A 327 -10.48 -31.07 -17.34
CA THR A 327 -10.02 -31.34 -15.96
C THR A 327 -10.95 -30.69 -14.96
#